data_AF-A0A1Y6M589-F1
#
_entry.id   AF-A0A1Y6M589-F1
#
_cell.length_a   1.000
_cell.length_b   1.000
_cell.length_c   1.000
_cell.angle_alpha   90.00
_cell.angle_beta   90.00
_cell.angle_gamma   90.00
#
_symmetry.space_group_name_H-M   'P 1'
#
loop_
_entity.id
_entity.type
_entity.pdbx_description
1 polymer ?
#
loop_
_entity_poly.entity_id
_entity_poly.type
_entity_poly.pdbx_seq_one_letter_code
_entity_poly.pdbx_strand_id
1 'polypeptide(L)'
;MKLSLITLALTTAILSPMAIAETPVQLSLPGVNLPAGNVSGARLNLLYGQTSQVTGVNFSLLGLSTIDNFTGLNLGLAFGVNHTTSNMKGLEFGLANWNEGNAIGADFGLVNYTGNNFTGAQFGTFNYAGSLNGLQFGLVNATDHINKGVQIGLINYDKSGTFVSKNVPVFPIINARF
;
A
#
# COMPACT_ATOMS: atom_id res chain seq x y z
N MET A 1 4.25 -15.82 -53.70
CA MET A 1 3.78 -15.05 -52.53
C MET A 1 3.94 -15.88 -51.24
N LYS A 2 5.16 -16.05 -50.71
CA LYS A 2 5.42 -16.78 -49.45
C LYS A 2 6.22 -15.96 -48.41
N LEU A 3 6.65 -14.74 -48.76
CA LEU A 3 7.48 -13.90 -47.89
C LEU A 3 6.69 -13.21 -46.76
N SER A 4 5.37 -13.01 -46.91
CA SER A 4 4.57 -12.22 -45.96
C SER A 4 4.31 -12.92 -44.62
N LEU A 5 4.32 -14.26 -44.58
CA LEU A 5 4.03 -15.01 -43.35
C LEU A 5 5.22 -15.02 -42.38
N ILE A 6 6.44 -15.02 -42.90
CA ILE A 6 7.67 -15.09 -42.09
C ILE A 6 7.95 -13.75 -41.42
N THR A 7 7.71 -12.63 -42.12
CA THR A 7 7.91 -11.28 -41.56
C THR A 7 6.93 -10.97 -40.43
N LEU A 8 5.68 -11.43 -40.54
CA LEU A 8 4.65 -11.21 -39.52
C LEU A 8 4.92 -12.00 -38.22
N ALA A 9 5.42 -13.24 -38.35
CA ALA A 9 5.83 -14.07 -37.22
C ALA A 9 7.08 -13.53 -36.50
N LEU A 10 7.99 -12.88 -37.24
CA LEU A 10 9.19 -12.27 -36.65
C LEU A 10 8.86 -10.99 -35.87
N THR A 11 7.88 -10.20 -36.33
CA THR A 11 7.44 -8.99 -35.62
C THR A 11 6.65 -9.30 -34.34
N THR A 12 5.86 -10.38 -34.30
CA THR A 12 5.12 -10.76 -33.08
C THR A 12 6.03 -11.36 -32.01
N ALA A 13 7.14 -12.01 -32.39
CA ALA A 13 8.13 -12.51 -31.43
C ALA A 13 8.88 -11.37 -30.71
N ILE A 14 9.19 -10.27 -31.41
CA ILE A 14 9.88 -9.09 -30.84
C ILE A 14 8.93 -8.24 -29.95
N LEU A 15 7.61 -8.41 -30.12
CA LEU A 15 6.57 -7.74 -29.32
C LEU A 15 6.02 -8.60 -28.17
N SER A 16 6.61 -9.76 -27.90
CA SER A 16 6.27 -10.49 -26.68
C SER A 16 6.73 -9.65 -25.48
N PRO A 17 5.83 -9.19 -24.59
CA PRO A 17 6.27 -8.55 -23.36
C PRO A 17 7.19 -9.55 -22.67
N MET A 18 8.41 -9.13 -22.35
CA MET A 18 9.32 -9.92 -21.53
C MET A 18 8.54 -10.31 -20.28
N ALA A 19 8.10 -11.56 -20.20
CA ALA A 19 7.39 -12.05 -19.04
C ALA A 19 8.38 -11.96 -17.88
N ILE A 20 8.19 -10.97 -16.99
CA ILE A 20 8.94 -10.92 -15.73
C ILE A 20 8.66 -12.24 -15.05
N ALA A 21 9.70 -13.01 -14.76
CA ALA A 21 9.55 -14.29 -14.09
C ALA A 21 8.77 -14.08 -12.78
N GLU A 22 7.61 -14.71 -12.68
CA GLU A 22 6.85 -14.78 -11.44
C GLU A 22 7.39 -15.94 -10.61
N THR A 23 7.64 -15.66 -9.34
CA THR A 23 8.29 -16.59 -8.42
C THR A 23 7.33 -16.90 -7.27
N PRO A 24 7.14 -18.17 -6.88
CA PRO A 24 6.20 -18.51 -5.81
C PRO A 24 6.74 -18.13 -4.43
N VAL A 25 8.07 -18.11 -4.26
CA VAL A 25 8.74 -17.71 -3.03
C VAL A 25 9.90 -16.80 -3.38
N GLN A 26 10.08 -15.71 -2.63
CA GLN A 26 11.22 -14.81 -2.77
C GLN A 26 11.82 -14.44 -1.41
N LEU A 27 13.14 -14.53 -1.31
CA LEU A 27 13.93 -13.94 -0.23
C LEU A 27 14.53 -12.63 -0.72
N SER A 28 14.19 -11.53 -0.06
CA SER A 28 14.76 -10.20 -0.29
C SER A 28 15.82 -9.89 0.75
N LEU A 29 17.01 -9.57 0.25
CA LEU A 29 18.16 -9.09 0.99
C LEU A 29 18.55 -7.69 0.48
N PRO A 30 19.32 -6.90 1.24
CA PRO A 30 19.82 -5.62 0.77
C PRO A 30 20.53 -5.76 -0.60
N GLY A 31 19.94 -5.16 -1.62
CA GLY A 31 20.49 -5.13 -2.98
C GLY A 31 20.24 -6.38 -3.84
N VAL A 32 19.59 -7.43 -3.33
CA VAL A 32 19.32 -8.64 -4.13
C VAL A 32 18.03 -9.36 -3.73
N ASN A 33 17.28 -9.81 -4.75
CA ASN A 33 16.12 -10.68 -4.59
C ASN A 33 16.43 -12.08 -5.14
N LEU A 34 16.10 -13.12 -4.37
CA LEU A 34 16.39 -14.50 -4.70
C LEU A 34 15.13 -15.36 -4.62
N PRO A 35 14.64 -15.92 -5.74
CA PRO A 35 14.91 -15.49 -7.12
C PRO A 35 14.46 -14.04 -7.41
N ALA A 36 15.06 -13.43 -8.44
CA ALA A 36 14.63 -12.13 -8.92
C ALA A 36 13.33 -12.24 -9.72
N GLY A 37 12.50 -11.19 -9.66
CA GLY A 37 11.22 -11.13 -10.37
C GLY A 37 10.08 -10.74 -9.45
N ASN A 38 8.87 -10.87 -9.99
CA ASN A 38 7.62 -10.64 -9.27
C ASN A 38 7.30 -11.86 -8.39
N VAL A 39 6.44 -11.66 -7.40
CA VAL A 39 6.07 -12.72 -6.46
C VAL A 39 4.59 -13.01 -6.56
N SER A 40 4.25 -14.29 -6.76
CA SER A 40 2.88 -14.81 -6.64
C SER A 40 2.88 -15.95 -5.63
N GLY A 41 2.88 -15.59 -4.34
CA GLY A 41 3.01 -16.53 -3.23
C GLY A 41 3.53 -15.85 -1.97
N ALA A 42 4.74 -16.18 -1.53
CA ALA A 42 5.32 -15.67 -0.29
C ALA A 42 6.62 -14.91 -0.50
N ARG A 43 6.79 -13.78 0.18
CA ARG A 43 8.04 -13.02 0.21
C ARG A 43 8.51 -12.81 1.64
N LEU A 44 9.81 -13.01 1.87
CA LEU A 44 10.47 -12.68 3.12
C LEU A 44 11.53 -11.59 2.86
N ASN A 45 11.36 -10.42 3.46
CA ASN A 45 12.33 -9.34 3.52
C ASN A 45 13.00 -9.31 4.89
N LEU A 46 14.31 -9.50 4.95
CA LEU A 46 15.04 -9.49 6.22
C LEU A 46 15.39 -8.07 6.69
N LEU A 47 15.80 -7.20 5.78
CA LEU A 47 16.30 -5.84 6.10
C LEU A 47 15.74 -4.82 5.12
N TYR A 48 16.17 -4.90 3.86
CA TYR A 48 15.71 -4.03 2.79
C TYR A 48 15.50 -4.85 1.53
N GLY A 49 14.39 -4.59 0.84
CA GLY A 49 14.09 -5.26 -0.40
C GLY A 49 13.05 -4.47 -1.19
N GLN A 50 13.28 -4.38 -2.51
CA GLN A 50 12.37 -3.75 -3.45
C GLN A 50 11.85 -4.77 -4.47
N THR A 51 10.54 -4.85 -4.66
CA THR A 51 9.91 -5.76 -5.64
C THR A 51 8.72 -5.07 -6.31
N SER A 52 8.61 -5.12 -7.63
CA SER A 52 7.56 -4.37 -8.33
C SER A 52 6.15 -4.90 -8.10
N GLN A 53 5.94 -6.22 -8.16
CA GLN A 53 4.64 -6.81 -7.89
C GLN A 53 4.76 -7.97 -6.90
N VAL A 54 3.92 -7.92 -5.87
CA VAL A 54 3.74 -9.04 -4.93
C VAL A 54 2.26 -9.31 -4.77
N THR A 55 1.85 -10.53 -5.07
CA THR A 55 0.51 -11.06 -4.84
C THR A 55 0.62 -12.24 -3.87
N GLY A 56 0.08 -12.10 -2.67
CA GLY A 56 0.13 -13.13 -1.62
C GLY A 56 0.56 -12.57 -0.27
N VAL A 57 1.54 -13.18 0.38
CA VAL A 57 1.97 -12.82 1.74
C VAL A 57 3.40 -12.28 1.73
N ASN A 58 3.60 -11.09 2.27
CA ASN A 58 4.93 -10.50 2.47
C ASN A 58 5.24 -10.43 3.96
N PHE A 59 6.44 -10.81 4.36
CA PHE A 59 6.96 -10.67 5.72
C PHE A 59 8.15 -9.71 5.69
N SER A 60 8.12 -8.63 6.45
CA SER A 60 9.26 -7.72 6.64
C SER A 60 9.74 -7.79 8.07
N LEU A 61 10.97 -8.23 8.35
CA LEU A 61 11.43 -8.49 9.72
C LEU A 61 12.17 -7.29 10.36
N LEU A 62 13.29 -6.85 9.80
CA LEU A 62 14.14 -5.81 10.40
C LEU A 62 14.40 -4.65 9.44
N GLY A 63 13.41 -4.24 8.65
CA GLY A 63 13.50 -2.96 7.94
C GLY A 63 12.41 -2.71 6.90
N LEU A 64 12.80 -1.98 5.86
CA LEU A 64 11.90 -1.37 4.89
C LEU A 64 11.64 -2.34 3.74
N SER A 65 10.37 -2.74 3.57
CA SER A 65 9.90 -3.52 2.43
C SER A 65 9.22 -2.58 1.44
N THR A 66 9.88 -2.27 0.33
CA THR A 66 9.31 -1.45 -0.75
C THR A 66 8.68 -2.35 -1.81
N ILE A 67 7.39 -2.15 -2.10
CA ILE A 67 6.64 -2.88 -3.12
C ILE A 67 5.91 -1.87 -4.02
N ASP A 68 5.93 -2.00 -5.34
CA ASP A 68 5.20 -1.01 -6.15
C ASP A 68 3.70 -1.28 -6.12
N ASN A 69 3.31 -2.51 -6.43
CA ASN A 69 1.94 -2.98 -6.38
C ASN A 69 1.84 -4.21 -5.48
N PHE A 70 1.04 -4.10 -4.44
CA PHE A 70 0.84 -5.16 -3.46
C PHE A 70 -0.60 -5.65 -3.46
N THR A 71 -0.81 -6.96 -3.41
CA THR A 71 -2.13 -7.56 -3.18
C THR A 71 -2.04 -8.73 -2.21
N GLY A 72 -2.58 -8.61 -1.00
CA GLY A 72 -2.67 -9.70 -0.03
C GLY A 72 -2.40 -9.29 1.42
N LEU A 73 -1.48 -9.98 2.10
CA LEU A 73 -1.14 -9.73 3.53
C LEU A 73 0.30 -9.25 3.68
N ASN A 74 0.51 -8.01 4.14
CA ASN A 74 1.82 -7.41 4.34
C ASN A 74 2.13 -7.33 5.85
N LEU A 75 3.08 -8.12 6.31
CA LEU A 75 3.37 -8.33 7.74
C LEU A 75 4.77 -7.82 8.09
N GLY A 76 4.86 -6.59 8.56
CA GLY A 76 5.98 -6.00 9.27
C GLY A 76 6.10 -6.62 10.67
N LEU A 77 6.93 -7.64 10.79
CA LEU A 77 7.31 -8.28 12.06
C LEU A 77 8.43 -7.48 12.73
N ALA A 78 8.62 -7.62 14.05
CA ALA A 78 9.66 -6.94 14.84
C ALA A 78 9.76 -5.42 14.59
N PHE A 79 10.60 -4.97 13.66
CA PHE A 79 10.78 -3.56 13.29
C PHE A 79 10.45 -3.26 11.82
N GLY A 80 9.73 -4.15 11.15
CA GLY A 80 9.35 -4.03 9.75
C GLY A 80 8.45 -2.82 9.47
N VAL A 81 8.84 -2.05 8.46
CA VAL A 81 8.03 -1.00 7.85
C VAL A 81 7.58 -1.48 6.48
N ASN A 82 6.28 -1.36 6.24
CA ASN A 82 5.65 -1.69 4.97
C ASN A 82 5.59 -0.41 4.13
N HIS A 83 6.10 -0.46 2.90
CA HIS A 83 6.09 0.68 1.99
C HIS A 83 5.59 0.26 0.61
N THR A 84 4.42 0.77 0.22
CA THR A 84 3.85 0.54 -1.11
C THR A 84 3.84 1.83 -1.92
N THR A 85 4.49 1.85 -3.08
CA THR A 85 4.66 3.10 -3.85
C THR A 85 3.44 3.43 -4.72
N SER A 86 2.77 2.43 -5.32
CA SER A 86 1.68 2.65 -6.28
C SER A 86 0.32 2.23 -5.74
N ASN A 87 0.06 0.93 -5.61
CA ASN A 87 -1.25 0.44 -5.18
C ASN A 87 -1.11 -0.65 -4.14
N MET A 88 -1.69 -0.43 -2.97
CA MET A 88 -1.84 -1.43 -1.92
C MET A 88 -3.28 -1.94 -1.92
N LYS A 89 -3.43 -3.27 -1.95
CA LYS A 89 -4.73 -3.93 -1.74
C LYS A 89 -4.61 -5.07 -0.74
N GLY A 90 -5.29 -4.97 0.40
CA GLY A 90 -5.35 -6.06 1.38
C GLY A 90 -5.13 -5.61 2.81
N LEU A 91 -4.39 -6.39 3.59
CA LEU A 91 -4.13 -6.09 5.00
C LEU A 91 -2.66 -5.80 5.20
N GLU A 92 -2.36 -4.69 5.89
CA GLU A 92 -1.01 -4.37 6.33
C GLU A 92 -0.95 -4.33 7.86
N PHE A 93 0.05 -4.99 8.43
CA PHE A 93 0.36 -4.93 9.85
C PHE A 93 1.84 -4.59 9.99
N GLY A 94 2.22 -3.57 10.75
CA GLY A 94 3.62 -3.19 10.92
C GLY A 94 3.81 -2.05 11.90
N LEU A 95 5.07 -1.66 12.17
CA LEU A 95 5.31 -0.44 12.97
C LEU A 95 4.79 0.80 12.23
N ALA A 96 5.04 0.85 10.92
CA ALA A 96 4.46 1.83 10.03
C ALA A 96 4.05 1.19 8.70
N ASN A 97 2.92 1.64 8.18
CA ASN A 97 2.41 1.31 6.85
C ASN A 97 2.40 2.60 6.03
N TRP A 98 3.26 2.67 5.01
CA TRP A 98 3.43 3.84 4.15
C TRP A 98 2.99 3.48 2.73
N ASN A 99 1.83 3.98 2.35
CA ASN A 99 1.29 3.88 1.00
C ASN A 99 1.43 5.25 0.30
N GLU A 100 2.30 5.40 -0.69
CA GLU A 100 2.42 6.68 -1.41
C GLU A 100 1.22 6.92 -2.34
N GLY A 101 0.76 5.85 -2.99
CA GLY A 101 -0.37 5.90 -3.91
C GLY A 101 -1.71 5.59 -3.25
N ASN A 102 -2.49 4.70 -3.88
CA ASN A 102 -3.82 4.32 -3.39
C ASN A 102 -3.75 3.07 -2.52
N ALA A 103 -4.61 3.00 -1.52
CA ALA A 103 -4.70 1.88 -0.60
C ALA A 103 -6.17 1.44 -0.43
N ILE A 104 -6.41 0.13 -0.56
CA ILE A 104 -7.72 -0.48 -0.36
C ILE A 104 -7.58 -1.65 0.61
N GLY A 105 -8.16 -1.54 1.80
CA GLY A 105 -8.19 -2.62 2.78
C GLY A 105 -8.03 -2.13 4.21
N ALA A 106 -7.15 -2.75 5.00
CA ALA A 106 -6.95 -2.32 6.38
C ALA A 106 -5.49 -2.29 6.81
N ASP A 107 -5.13 -1.20 7.47
CA ASP A 107 -3.77 -0.91 7.91
C ASP A 107 -3.75 -0.88 9.44
N PHE A 108 -2.88 -1.68 10.04
CA PHE A 108 -2.66 -1.77 11.48
C PHE A 108 -1.22 -1.40 11.78
N GLY A 109 -1.00 -0.34 12.55
CA GLY A 109 0.36 0.06 12.91
C GLY A 109 0.39 1.26 13.84
N LEU A 110 1.58 1.70 14.25
CA LEU A 110 1.67 2.96 15.00
C LEU A 110 1.38 4.14 14.07
N VAL A 111 1.96 4.10 12.86
CA VAL A 111 1.77 5.12 11.85
C VAL A 111 1.22 4.50 10.58
N ASN A 112 0.05 4.95 10.13
CA ASN A 112 -0.50 4.60 8.84
C ASN A 112 -0.56 5.86 7.97
N TYR A 113 0.01 5.81 6.78
CA TYR A 113 0.04 6.92 5.84
C TYR A 113 -0.43 6.44 4.48
N THR A 114 -1.39 7.15 3.87
CA THR A 114 -1.76 6.99 2.47
C THR A 114 -1.73 8.35 1.78
N GLY A 115 -0.84 8.53 0.80
CA GLY A 115 -0.67 9.82 0.12
C GLY A 115 -1.88 10.24 -0.71
N ASN A 116 -2.54 9.28 -1.36
CA ASN A 116 -3.70 9.54 -2.22
C ASN A 116 -5.00 9.04 -1.57
N ASN A 117 -5.69 8.09 -2.20
CA ASN A 117 -6.99 7.62 -1.76
C ASN A 117 -6.85 6.38 -0.88
N PHE A 118 -7.40 6.47 0.33
CA PHE A 118 -7.56 5.33 1.22
C PHE A 118 -9.03 4.87 1.24
N THR A 119 -9.27 3.59 1.03
CA THR A 119 -10.60 2.97 1.15
C THR A 119 -10.55 1.77 2.08
N GLY A 120 -11.23 1.84 3.22
CA GLY A 120 -11.27 0.75 4.20
C GLY A 120 -11.06 1.21 5.64
N ALA A 121 -10.13 0.64 6.40
CA ALA A 121 -9.93 1.00 7.81
C ALA A 121 -8.45 1.14 8.22
N GLN A 122 -8.06 2.29 8.77
CA GLN A 122 -6.73 2.49 9.39
C GLN A 122 -6.86 2.47 10.92
N PHE A 123 -6.03 1.66 11.57
CA PHE A 123 -5.95 1.54 13.02
C PHE A 123 -4.53 1.84 13.48
N GLY A 124 -4.35 2.89 14.28
CA GLY A 124 -3.01 3.25 14.75
C GLY A 124 -2.95 4.40 15.73
N THR A 125 -1.75 4.82 16.12
CA THR A 125 -1.61 6.02 16.95
C THR A 125 -1.77 7.27 16.10
N PHE A 126 -1.22 7.25 14.87
CA PHE A 126 -1.36 8.28 13.85
C PHE A 126 -1.86 7.67 12.54
N ASN A 127 -2.94 8.23 11.99
CA ASN A 127 -3.47 7.86 10.68
C ASN A 127 -3.52 9.09 9.77
N TYR A 128 -3.07 8.93 8.52
CA TYR A 128 -3.19 9.93 7.47
C TYR A 128 -3.69 9.30 6.16
N ALA A 129 -4.60 10.01 5.49
CA ALA A 129 -4.99 9.73 4.11
C ALA A 129 -5.09 11.06 3.33
N GLY A 130 -4.75 11.12 2.04
CA GLY A 130 -5.13 12.27 1.23
C GLY A 130 -6.65 12.39 1.14
N SER A 131 -7.30 11.33 0.67
CA SER A 131 -8.76 11.20 0.62
C SER A 131 -9.23 9.96 1.36
N LEU A 132 -10.15 10.13 2.31
CA LEU A 132 -10.69 9.04 3.13
C LEU A 132 -12.05 8.56 2.61
N ASN A 133 -12.13 7.26 2.31
CA ASN A 133 -13.36 6.51 2.09
C ASN A 133 -13.45 5.33 3.09
N GLY A 134 -13.74 5.60 4.37
CA GLY A 134 -13.78 4.54 5.38
C GLY A 134 -13.58 5.02 6.82
N LEU A 135 -12.86 4.22 7.61
CA LEU A 135 -12.63 4.46 9.03
C LEU A 135 -11.16 4.81 9.29
N GLN A 136 -10.93 5.82 10.13
CA GLN A 136 -9.66 6.00 10.84
C GLN A 136 -9.91 5.92 12.34
N PHE A 137 -9.18 5.06 13.03
CA PHE A 137 -9.25 4.92 14.48
C PHE A 137 -7.85 5.09 15.07
N GLY A 138 -7.68 6.09 15.93
CA GLY A 138 -6.38 6.39 16.51
C GLY A 138 -6.35 7.55 17.47
N LEU A 139 -5.17 7.92 17.97
CA LEU A 139 -5.04 9.13 18.81
C LEU A 139 -5.17 10.39 17.95
N VAL A 140 -4.52 10.37 16.78
CA VAL A 140 -4.58 11.45 15.79
C VAL A 140 -4.96 10.86 14.44
N ASN A 141 -6.03 11.37 13.87
CA ASN A 141 -6.48 11.06 12.53
C ASN A 141 -6.42 12.33 11.69
N ALA A 142 -5.96 12.22 10.45
CA ALA A 142 -5.82 13.34 9.54
C ALA A 142 -6.18 12.95 8.11
N THR A 143 -6.83 13.87 7.41
CA THR A 143 -7.06 13.76 5.98
C THR A 143 -7.06 15.11 5.28
N ASP A 144 -6.77 15.15 3.98
CA ASP A 144 -7.06 16.34 3.19
C ASP A 144 -8.57 16.48 2.93
N HIS A 145 -9.27 15.35 2.75
CA HIS A 145 -10.72 15.32 2.58
C HIS A 145 -11.34 14.00 3.05
N ILE A 146 -12.44 14.04 3.80
CA ILE A 146 -13.31 12.86 3.95
C ILE A 146 -14.32 12.85 2.80
N ASN A 147 -14.25 11.84 1.92
CA ASN A 147 -15.28 11.64 0.90
C ASN A 147 -16.52 11.01 1.54
N LYS A 148 -16.31 9.89 2.24
CA LYS A 148 -17.32 9.15 2.98
C LYS A 148 -16.66 8.33 4.07
N GLY A 149 -16.95 8.57 5.33
CA GLY A 149 -16.25 7.89 6.40
C GLY A 149 -16.37 8.53 7.76
N VAL A 150 -15.63 7.95 8.71
CA VAL A 150 -15.57 8.37 10.10
C VAL A 150 -14.12 8.35 10.57
N GLN A 151 -13.70 9.38 11.30
CA GLN A 151 -12.50 9.40 12.10
C GLN A 151 -12.90 9.36 13.58
N ILE A 152 -12.24 8.52 14.36
CA ILE A 152 -12.47 8.39 15.81
C ILE A 152 -11.11 8.50 16.51
N GLY A 153 -10.95 9.52 17.33
CA GLY A 153 -9.68 9.82 17.98
C GLY A 153 -9.66 11.09 18.80
N LEU A 154 -8.61 11.30 19.59
CA LEU A 154 -8.47 12.51 20.41
C LEU A 154 -8.43 13.77 19.54
N ILE A 155 -7.75 13.68 18.38
CA ILE A 155 -7.64 14.74 17.38
C ILE A 155 -8.07 14.15 16.03
N ASN A 156 -9.08 14.75 15.40
CA ASN A 156 -9.51 14.39 14.05
C ASN A 156 -9.41 15.62 13.16
N TYR A 157 -8.50 15.58 12.18
CA TYR A 157 -8.24 16.66 11.24
C TYR A 157 -8.79 16.33 9.85
N ASP A 158 -9.55 17.27 9.30
CA ASP A 158 -9.98 17.28 7.90
C ASP A 158 -9.72 18.68 7.33
N LYS A 159 -8.78 18.78 6.39
CA LYS A 159 -8.42 20.06 5.75
C LYS A 159 -9.60 20.69 5.01
N SER A 160 -10.58 19.90 4.57
CA SER A 160 -11.82 20.40 3.96
C SER A 160 -12.87 20.87 4.96
N GLY A 161 -12.54 20.83 6.24
CA GLY A 161 -13.40 21.18 7.36
C GLY A 161 -14.16 20.00 7.93
N THR A 162 -14.62 20.15 9.16
CA THR A 162 -15.30 19.10 9.94
C THR A 162 -16.78 19.02 9.59
N PHE A 163 -17.43 17.96 10.07
CA PHE A 163 -18.88 17.78 9.95
C PHE A 163 -19.72 18.92 10.58
N VAL A 164 -19.14 19.70 11.50
CA VAL A 164 -19.80 20.85 12.12
C VAL A 164 -19.62 22.13 11.29
N SER A 165 -18.42 22.34 10.73
CA SER A 165 -18.12 23.57 9.98
C SER A 165 -16.95 23.40 9.02
N LYS A 166 -17.10 23.98 7.82
CA LYS A 166 -16.04 24.07 6.81
C LYS A 166 -14.82 24.89 7.26
N ASN A 167 -15.00 25.78 8.24
CA ASN A 167 -13.94 26.68 8.72
C ASN A 167 -13.19 26.12 9.93
N VAL A 168 -13.62 24.96 10.45
CA VAL A 168 -13.01 24.32 11.62
C VAL A 168 -12.43 22.99 11.14
N PRO A 169 -11.10 22.88 10.96
CA PRO A 169 -10.48 21.69 10.39
C PRO A 169 -10.17 20.60 11.43
N VAL A 170 -10.38 20.85 12.72
CA VAL A 170 -10.12 19.88 13.80
C VAL A 170 -11.39 19.68 14.64
N PHE A 171 -11.74 18.43 14.92
CA PHE A 171 -12.78 18.11 15.89
C PHE A 171 -12.33 16.97 16.83
N PRO A 172 -12.57 17.09 18.15
CA PRO A 172 -12.20 16.04 19.09
C PRO A 172 -13.15 14.84 19.03
N ILE A 173 -12.65 13.66 19.41
CA ILE A 173 -13.39 12.41 19.58
C ILE A 173 -13.90 11.79 18.27
N ILE A 174 -14.65 12.53 17.45
CA ILE A 174 -15.27 12.00 16.23
C ILE A 174 -15.36 13.04 15.11
N ASN A 175 -15.12 12.67 13.85
CA ASN A 175 -15.45 13.47 12.67
C ASN A 175 -16.03 12.56 11.58
N ALA A 176 -17.06 12.96 10.85
CA ALA A 176 -17.73 12.06 9.89
C ALA A 176 -18.32 12.78 8.67
N ARG A 177 -18.42 12.07 7.55
CA ARG A 177 -19.14 12.52 6.33
C ARG A 177 -19.79 11.32 5.65
N PHE A 178 -21.01 11.49 5.13
CA PHE A 178 -21.83 10.39 4.59
C PHE A 178 -22.28 10.63 3.16
#